data_AF-A0A9Y2NFL0-F1
#
_entry.id   AF-A0A9Y2NFL0-F1
#
_cell.length_a   1.000
_cell.length_b   1.000
_cell.length_c   1.000
_cell.angle_alpha   90.00
_cell.angle_beta   90.00
_cell.angle_gamma   90.00
#
_symmetry.space_group_name_H-M   'P 1'
#
loop_
_entity.id
_entity.type
_entity.pdbx_description
1 polymer ?
#
loop_
_entity_poly.entity_id
_entity_poly.type
_entity_poly.pdbx_seq_one_letter_code
_entity_poly.pdbx_strand_id
1 'polypeptide(L)'
;MVDVEGFGRYSRTNPNKIRIRRGMYRSLERAFIEAGIPWAACRHEDLGDGVLVLVPAHISKALFADLLVPALADELAAHNKVHRPPEQIRLRLALHAGEVSYDDHGAIGSSILHAHRLVDAVELKHALRETDAVLAVAASDWIFDEVVRHSERCFAHTYRPVGTAGGKAWIRLIAAPRRRRAS
;
A
#
# COMPACT_ATOMS: atom_id res chain seq x y z
N MET A 1 -1.20 -5.89 -0.61
CA MET A 1 -2.27 -5.51 -1.55
C MET A 1 -2.39 -4.01 -1.56
N VAL A 2 -2.59 -3.40 -2.73
CA VAL A 2 -2.82 -1.97 -2.87
C VAL A 2 -4.09 -1.68 -3.65
N ASP A 3 -4.68 -0.53 -3.38
CA ASP A 3 -5.88 -0.03 -4.06
C ASP A 3 -5.80 1.50 -4.18
N VAL A 4 -6.32 2.03 -5.29
CA VAL A 4 -6.35 3.47 -5.58
C VAL A 4 -7.62 4.11 -5.06
N GLU A 5 -7.47 5.13 -4.21
CA GLU A 5 -8.60 5.91 -3.72
C GLU A 5 -9.37 6.57 -4.88
N GLY A 6 -10.67 6.26 -4.96
CA GLY A 6 -11.59 6.92 -5.88
C GLY A 6 -11.30 6.65 -7.35
N PHE A 7 -10.70 5.51 -7.71
CA PHE A 7 -10.40 5.14 -9.09
C PHE A 7 -11.62 5.25 -10.03
N GLY A 8 -12.78 4.79 -9.55
CA GLY A 8 -14.06 4.80 -10.29
C GLY A 8 -14.80 6.15 -10.32
N ARG A 9 -14.27 7.24 -9.76
CA ARG A 9 -14.96 8.54 -9.74
C ARG A 9 -15.29 9.01 -11.17
N TYR A 10 -16.50 9.54 -11.37
CA TYR A 10 -16.98 10.01 -12.68
C TYR A 10 -16.07 11.09 -13.30
N SER A 11 -15.43 11.92 -12.47
CA SER A 11 -14.46 12.93 -12.92
C SER A 11 -13.16 12.35 -13.52
N ARG A 12 -12.91 11.05 -13.35
CA ARG A 12 -11.76 10.34 -13.93
C ARG A 12 -12.18 9.65 -15.23
N THR A 13 -11.85 10.27 -16.36
CA THR A 13 -12.03 9.67 -17.69
C THR A 13 -11.12 8.46 -17.90
N ASN A 14 -11.39 7.64 -18.92
CA ASN A 14 -10.57 6.46 -19.24
C ASN A 14 -9.07 6.79 -19.47
N PRO A 15 -8.70 7.89 -20.18
CA PRO A 15 -7.30 8.32 -20.24
C PRO A 15 -6.69 8.63 -18.87
N ASN A 16 -7.44 9.21 -17.94
CA ASN A 16 -6.96 9.45 -16.57
C ASN A 16 -6.73 8.13 -15.84
N LYS A 17 -7.65 7.16 -15.95
CA LYS A 17 -7.53 5.82 -15.36
C LYS A 17 -6.31 5.06 -15.88
N ILE A 18 -6.02 5.15 -17.18
CA ILE A 18 -4.80 4.57 -17.78
C ILE A 18 -3.54 5.20 -17.18
N ARG A 19 -3.50 6.54 -17.06
CA ARG A 19 -2.34 7.24 -16.46
C ARG A 19 -2.17 6.92 -14.98
N ILE A 20 -3.26 6.81 -14.23
CA ILE A 20 -3.24 6.38 -12.83
C ILE A 20 -2.68 4.97 -12.70
N ARG A 21 -3.17 4.01 -13.50
CA ARG A 21 -2.67 2.63 -13.46
C ARG A 21 -1.18 2.59 -13.77
N ARG A 22 -0.74 3.27 -14.83
CA ARG A 22 0.69 3.36 -15.18
C ARG A 22 1.53 3.99 -14.07
N GLY A 23 1.04 5.05 -13.44
CA GLY A 23 1.69 5.70 -12.31
C GLY A 23 1.80 4.77 -11.10
N MET A 24 0.71 4.09 -10.74
CA MET A 24 0.66 3.13 -9.63
C MET A 24 1.69 2.02 -9.80
N TYR A 25 1.71 1.32 -10.94
CA TYR A 25 2.68 0.24 -11.17
C TYR A 25 4.13 0.76 -11.16
N ARG A 26 4.38 1.94 -11.73
CA ARG A 26 5.72 2.55 -11.71
C ARG A 26 6.16 2.91 -10.29
N SER A 27 5.28 3.50 -9.50
CA SER A 27 5.58 3.86 -8.10
C SER A 27 5.84 2.62 -7.25
N LEU A 28 5.06 1.55 -7.44
CA LEU A 28 5.30 0.27 -6.77
C LEU A 28 6.65 -0.32 -7.16
N GLU A 29 6.93 -0.48 -8.46
CA GLU A 29 8.17 -1.07 -8.94
C GLU A 29 9.40 -0.32 -8.40
N ARG A 30 9.40 1.02 -8.48
CA ARG A 30 10.49 1.84 -7.95
C ARG A 30 10.65 1.73 -6.44
N ALA A 31 9.55 1.78 -5.69
CA ALA A 31 9.59 1.64 -4.24
C ALA A 31 10.09 0.25 -3.80
N PHE A 32 9.74 -0.81 -4.53
CA PHE A 32 10.27 -2.15 -4.30
C PHE A 32 11.77 -2.21 -4.56
N ILE A 33 12.23 -1.66 -5.69
CA ILE A 33 13.67 -1.59 -6.02
C ILE A 33 14.43 -0.80 -4.96
N GLU A 34 13.93 0.36 -4.54
CA GLU A 34 14.55 1.20 -3.50
C GLU A 34 14.61 0.49 -2.14
N ALA A 35 13.56 -0.27 -1.79
CA ALA A 35 13.52 -1.08 -0.58
C ALA A 35 14.41 -2.35 -0.65
N GLY A 36 15.09 -2.61 -1.77
CA GLY A 36 15.89 -3.80 -1.98
C GLY A 36 15.05 -5.08 -2.14
N ILE A 37 13.76 -4.96 -2.48
CA ILE A 37 12.85 -6.08 -2.70
C ILE A 37 12.81 -6.37 -4.21
N PRO A 38 13.24 -7.55 -4.68
CA PRO A 38 13.28 -7.85 -6.11
C PRO A 38 11.86 -7.92 -6.70
N TRP A 39 11.42 -6.86 -7.39
CA TRP A 39 10.10 -6.78 -8.03
C TRP A 39 9.84 -7.98 -8.95
N ALA A 40 10.83 -8.37 -9.75
CA ALA A 40 10.70 -9.50 -10.67
C ALA A 40 10.57 -10.87 -9.99
N ALA A 41 10.95 -11.00 -8.71
CA ALA A 41 10.76 -12.23 -7.94
C ALA A 41 9.38 -12.29 -7.26
N CYS A 42 8.61 -11.21 -7.32
CA CYS A 42 7.27 -11.12 -6.77
C CYS A 42 6.23 -11.45 -7.85
N ARG A 43 5.16 -12.15 -7.46
CA ARG A 43 3.99 -12.35 -8.34
C ARG A 43 3.04 -11.18 -8.16
N HIS A 44 2.55 -10.64 -9.27
CA HIS A 44 1.63 -9.51 -9.30
C HIS A 44 0.32 -9.90 -9.98
N GLU A 45 -0.81 -9.62 -9.33
CA GLU A 45 -2.13 -9.82 -9.90
C GLU A 45 -2.83 -8.46 -9.99
N ASP A 46 -3.28 -8.15 -11.20
CA ASP A 46 -4.02 -6.93 -11.49
C ASP A 46 -5.47 -7.06 -11.03
N LEU A 47 -5.91 -6.11 -10.19
CA LEU A 47 -7.26 -6.07 -9.64
C LEU A 47 -8.11 -4.94 -10.27
N GLY A 48 -7.62 -4.29 -11.32
CA GLY A 48 -8.30 -3.21 -12.03
C GLY A 48 -8.04 -1.83 -11.44
N ASP A 49 -8.34 -1.61 -10.16
CA ASP A 49 -8.01 -0.36 -9.43
C ASP A 49 -6.93 -0.55 -8.37
N GLY A 50 -6.37 -1.74 -8.30
CA GLY A 50 -5.35 -2.14 -7.33
C GLY A 50 -4.46 -3.26 -7.84
N VAL A 51 -3.55 -3.71 -6.98
CA VAL A 51 -2.61 -4.80 -7.26
C VAL A 51 -2.46 -5.67 -6.03
N LEU A 52 -2.57 -6.99 -6.20
CA LEU A 52 -2.07 -7.96 -5.23
C LEU A 52 -0.61 -8.26 -5.57
N VAL A 53 0.27 -8.11 -4.59
CA VAL A 53 1.69 -8.47 -4.69
C VAL A 53 1.95 -9.60 -3.71
N LEU A 54 2.35 -10.76 -4.23
CA LEU A 54 2.73 -11.94 -3.46
C LEU A 54 4.25 -12.04 -3.48
N VAL A 55 4.86 -11.97 -2.30
CA VAL A 55 6.32 -11.94 -2.16
C VAL A 55 6.82 -13.25 -1.56
N PRO A 56 7.93 -13.82 -2.07
CA PRO A 56 8.51 -15.04 -1.50
C PRO A 56 8.78 -14.94 0.00
N ALA A 57 8.50 -16.02 0.74
CA ALA A 57 8.54 -16.05 2.20
C ALA A 57 9.92 -15.76 2.82
N HIS A 58 11.00 -15.97 2.05
CA HIS A 58 12.38 -15.72 2.48
C HIS A 58 12.75 -14.23 2.49
N ILE A 59 11.97 -13.36 1.85
CA ILE A 59 12.17 -11.92 1.90
C ILE A 59 11.75 -11.40 3.27
N SER A 60 12.61 -10.61 3.91
CA SER A 60 12.34 -10.08 5.25
C SER A 60 11.13 -9.14 5.24
N LYS A 61 10.25 -9.34 6.22
CA LYS A 61 9.00 -8.58 6.39
C LYS A 61 9.32 -7.14 6.85
N ALA A 62 10.45 -6.94 7.52
CA ALA A 62 10.94 -5.64 7.95
C ALA A 62 11.16 -4.69 6.77
N LEU A 63 11.62 -5.18 5.60
CA LEU A 63 11.83 -4.34 4.41
C LEU A 63 10.55 -3.62 3.96
N PHE A 64 9.39 -4.25 4.14
CA PHE A 64 8.12 -3.66 3.76
C PHE A 64 7.72 -2.51 4.67
N ALA A 65 7.86 -2.71 5.98
CA ALA A 65 7.45 -1.72 6.96
C ALA A 65 8.48 -0.58 7.08
N ASP A 66 9.78 -0.89 6.97
CA ASP A 66 10.88 0.05 7.16
C ASP A 66 11.20 0.88 5.92
N LEU A 67 11.19 0.26 4.72
CA LEU A 67 11.77 0.85 3.52
C LEU A 67 10.72 1.04 2.42
N LEU A 68 9.89 0.03 2.14
CA LEU A 68 8.90 0.12 1.07
C LEU A 68 7.84 1.20 1.34
N VAL A 69 7.30 1.24 2.56
CA VAL A 69 6.25 2.19 2.94
C VAL A 69 6.67 3.66 2.72
N PRO A 70 7.83 4.13 3.23
CA PRO A 70 8.29 5.50 2.94
C PRO A 70 8.64 5.71 1.47
N ALA A 71 9.36 4.79 0.83
CA ALA A 71 9.73 4.91 -0.60
C ALA A 71 8.49 5.03 -1.51
N LEU A 72 7.43 4.27 -1.22
CA LEU A 72 6.17 4.33 -1.95
C LEU A 72 5.47 5.68 -1.75
N ALA A 73 5.46 6.21 -0.53
CA ALA A 73 4.89 7.54 -0.27
C ALA A 73 5.64 8.64 -1.05
N ASP A 74 6.96 8.54 -1.15
CA ASP A 74 7.82 9.46 -1.89
C ASP A 74 7.56 9.40 -3.41
N GLU A 75 7.47 8.20 -3.98
CA GLU A 75 7.13 8.00 -5.41
C GLU A 75 5.72 8.51 -5.73
N LEU A 76 4.74 8.31 -4.85
CA LEU A 76 3.39 8.84 -5.03
C LEU A 76 3.38 10.38 -4.97
N ALA A 77 4.12 10.98 -4.03
CA ALA A 77 4.25 12.43 -3.94
C ALA A 77 4.93 13.02 -5.19
N ALA A 78 5.98 12.37 -5.69
CA ALA A 78 6.66 12.76 -6.91
C ALA A 78 5.74 12.67 -8.14
N HIS A 79 4.98 11.58 -8.29
CA HIS A 79 3.97 11.44 -9.33
C HIS A 79 2.92 12.56 -9.23
N ASN A 80 2.35 12.78 -8.06
CA ASN A 80 1.27 13.76 -7.87
C ASN A 80 1.68 15.19 -8.20
N LYS A 81 2.94 15.55 -7.93
CA LYS A 81 3.48 16.88 -8.18
C LYS A 81 3.45 17.28 -9.65
N VAL A 82 3.58 16.33 -10.56
CA VAL A 82 3.65 16.58 -12.02
C VAL A 82 2.35 16.21 -12.75
N HIS A 83 1.33 15.75 -12.04
CA HIS A 83 0.05 15.36 -12.59
C HIS A 83 -1.09 16.27 -12.09
N ARG A 84 -2.05 16.51 -12.98
CA ARG A 84 -3.28 17.24 -12.67
C ARG A 84 -4.18 16.45 -11.71
N PRO A 85 -5.08 17.09 -10.93
CA PRO A 85 -5.83 16.43 -9.86
C PRO A 85 -6.57 15.13 -10.26
N PRO A 86 -7.20 15.00 -11.44
CA PRO A 86 -7.85 13.75 -11.85
C PRO A 86 -6.89 12.56 -12.05
N GLU A 87 -5.58 12.80 -12.13
CA GLU A 87 -4.52 11.82 -12.39
C GLU A 87 -3.59 11.61 -11.20
N GLN A 88 -3.79 12.38 -10.13
CA GLN A 88 -3.10 12.18 -8.87
C GLN A 88 -3.59 10.89 -8.20
N ILE A 89 -2.66 10.23 -7.52
CA ILE A 89 -2.80 8.91 -6.92
C ILE A 89 -2.69 9.05 -5.42
N ARG A 90 -3.64 8.46 -4.72
CA ARG A 90 -3.58 8.21 -3.28
C ARG A 90 -3.87 6.73 -3.09
N LEU A 91 -3.04 6.04 -2.33
CA LEU A 91 -3.13 4.58 -2.18
C LEU A 91 -3.58 4.18 -0.78
N ARG A 92 -4.35 3.10 -0.73
CA ARG A 92 -4.53 2.25 0.45
C ARG A 92 -3.65 1.01 0.26
N LEU A 93 -2.81 0.70 1.24
CA LEU A 93 -1.89 -0.45 1.23
C LEU A 93 -2.22 -1.36 2.40
N ALA A 94 -2.48 -2.63 2.15
CA ALA A 94 -2.53 -3.68 3.17
C ALA A 94 -1.26 -4.55 3.15
N LEU A 95 -0.66 -4.70 4.32
CA LEU A 95 0.47 -5.57 4.65
C LEU A 95 -0.01 -6.70 5.56
N HIS A 96 0.19 -7.92 5.11
CA HIS A 96 -0.11 -9.14 5.84
C HIS A 96 0.87 -10.24 5.41
N ALA A 97 1.15 -11.17 6.32
CA ALA A 97 1.95 -12.36 6.05
C ALA A 97 1.19 -13.59 6.55
N GLY A 98 1.21 -14.64 5.75
CA GLY A 98 0.56 -15.92 6.04
C GLY A 98 0.68 -16.85 4.85
N GLU A 99 0.19 -18.08 5.00
CA GLU A 99 0.25 -19.10 3.97
C GLU A 99 -0.62 -18.75 2.76
N VAL A 100 -0.13 -19.12 1.58
CA VAL A 100 -0.80 -18.97 0.29
C VAL A 100 -0.60 -20.26 -0.50
N SER A 101 -1.68 -20.79 -1.06
CA SER A 101 -1.66 -21.94 -1.94
C SER A 101 -1.85 -21.51 -3.40
N TYR A 102 -1.45 -22.37 -4.32
CA TYR A 102 -1.55 -22.12 -5.76
C TYR A 102 -2.28 -23.26 -6.45
N ASP A 103 -3.11 -22.91 -7.42
CA ASP A 103 -3.76 -23.82 -8.36
C ASP A 103 -3.61 -23.31 -9.82
N ASP A 104 -4.28 -23.97 -10.76
CA ASP A 104 -4.26 -23.61 -12.19
C ASP A 104 -4.89 -22.23 -12.47
N HIS A 105 -5.62 -21.66 -11.52
CA HIS A 105 -6.33 -20.38 -11.65
C HIS A 105 -5.62 -19.24 -10.92
N GLY A 106 -4.73 -19.54 -9.97
CA GLY A 106 -3.82 -18.59 -9.38
C GLY A 106 -3.56 -18.82 -7.91
N ALA A 107 -3.48 -17.73 -7.14
CA ALA A 107 -3.20 -17.80 -5.72
C ALA A 107 -4.51 -17.79 -4.92
N ILE A 108 -4.60 -18.66 -3.92
CA ILE A 108 -5.74 -18.74 -2.99
C ILE A 108 -5.23 -18.86 -1.55
N GLY A 109 -5.97 -18.26 -0.62
CA GLY A 109 -5.67 -18.40 0.80
C GLY A 109 -6.44 -17.45 1.68
N SER A 110 -6.64 -17.85 2.93
CA SER A 110 -7.21 -16.98 3.97
C SER A 110 -6.41 -15.70 4.15
N SER A 111 -5.08 -15.76 3.95
CA SER A 111 -4.17 -14.62 4.00
C SER A 111 -4.49 -13.56 2.93
N ILE A 112 -4.85 -13.98 1.70
CA ILE A 112 -5.24 -13.06 0.63
C ILE A 112 -6.59 -12.40 0.94
N LEU A 113 -7.56 -13.20 1.41
CA LEU A 113 -8.86 -12.68 1.87
C LEU A 113 -8.72 -11.70 3.04
N HIS A 114 -7.79 -11.97 3.96
CA HIS A 114 -7.51 -11.07 5.07
C HIS A 114 -6.89 -9.75 4.56
N ALA A 115 -5.91 -9.80 3.65
CA ALA A 115 -5.35 -8.60 3.02
C ALA A 115 -6.40 -7.76 2.28
N HIS A 116 -7.36 -8.40 1.61
CA HIS A 116 -8.52 -7.73 1.02
C HIS A 116 -9.36 -7.02 2.08
N ARG A 117 -9.71 -7.69 3.19
CA ARG A 117 -10.49 -7.07 4.28
C ARG A 117 -9.77 -5.88 4.91
N LEU A 118 -8.44 -5.96 5.03
CA LEU A 118 -7.63 -4.86 5.57
C LEU A 118 -7.63 -3.63 4.66
N VAL A 119 -7.43 -3.81 3.34
CA VAL A 119 -7.43 -2.67 2.41
C VAL A 119 -8.84 -2.09 2.24
N ASP A 120 -9.87 -2.92 2.41
CA ASP A 120 -11.27 -2.53 2.28
C ASP A 120 -11.88 -1.91 3.56
N ALA A 121 -11.17 -1.97 4.69
CA ALA A 121 -11.64 -1.52 6.01
C ALA A 121 -12.15 -0.08 5.98
N VAL A 122 -13.38 0.14 6.49
CA VAL A 122 -14.07 1.43 6.45
C VAL A 122 -13.24 2.52 7.12
N GLU A 123 -12.60 2.19 8.24
CA GLU A 123 -11.74 3.06 9.03
C GLU A 123 -10.53 3.55 8.21
N LEU A 124 -9.92 2.67 7.40
CA LEU A 124 -8.81 3.02 6.52
C LEU A 124 -9.29 3.93 5.39
N LYS A 125 -10.42 3.59 4.77
CA LYS A 125 -11.03 4.40 3.70
C LYS A 125 -11.40 5.79 4.20
N HIS A 126 -11.96 5.90 5.39
CA HIS A 126 -12.35 7.15 6.01
C HIS A 126 -11.14 8.01 6.36
N ALA A 127 -10.15 7.41 7.02
CA ALA A 127 -8.92 8.10 7.45
C ALA A 127 -8.16 8.71 6.25
N LEU A 128 -8.10 8.02 5.12
CA LEU A 128 -7.50 8.58 3.91
C LEU A 128 -8.36 9.74 3.36
N ARG A 129 -9.68 9.55 3.23
CA ARG A 129 -10.58 10.57 2.68
C ARG A 129 -10.56 11.90 3.44
N GLU A 130 -10.39 11.87 4.75
CA GLU A 130 -10.44 13.04 5.63
C GLU A 130 -9.12 13.81 5.76
N THR A 131 -8.05 13.32 5.14
CA THR A 131 -6.71 13.93 5.23
C THR A 131 -6.13 14.19 3.86
N ASP A 132 -5.00 14.90 3.81
CA ASP A 132 -4.20 15.08 2.60
C ASP A 132 -3.09 14.01 2.45
N ALA A 133 -3.20 12.89 3.17
CA ALA A 133 -2.23 11.81 3.09
C ALA A 133 -2.16 11.20 1.68
N VAL A 134 -0.97 10.83 1.20
CA VAL A 134 -0.81 10.16 -0.11
C VAL A 134 -0.91 8.64 0.02
N LEU A 135 -0.65 8.11 1.20
CA LEU A 135 -0.65 6.67 1.49
C LEU A 135 -1.31 6.41 2.85
N ALA A 136 -2.25 5.46 2.87
CA ALA A 136 -2.81 4.90 4.10
C ALA A 136 -2.44 3.42 4.19
N VAL A 137 -1.86 3.00 5.31
CA VAL A 137 -1.32 1.65 5.52
C VAL A 137 -2.17 0.88 6.53
N ALA A 138 -2.81 -0.18 6.05
CA ALA A 138 -3.29 -1.44 6.63
C ALA A 138 -2.22 -2.43 7.13
N ALA A 139 -1.82 -2.50 8.40
CA ALA A 139 -1.06 -3.66 8.90
C ALA A 139 -1.98 -4.64 9.63
N SER A 140 -1.86 -5.94 9.36
CA SER A 140 -2.50 -6.97 10.21
C SER A 140 -1.92 -6.94 11.62
N ASP A 141 -2.66 -7.44 12.62
CA ASP A 141 -2.17 -7.50 14.02
C ASP A 141 -0.80 -8.18 14.12
N TRP A 142 -0.62 -9.32 13.43
CA TRP A 142 0.66 -10.03 13.37
C TRP A 142 1.80 -9.20 12.78
N ILE A 143 1.59 -8.45 11.69
CA ILE A 143 2.64 -7.59 11.11
C ILE A 143 3.00 -6.49 12.10
N PHE A 144 2.00 -5.94 12.78
CA PHE A 144 2.27 -4.91 13.77
C PHE A 144 3.09 -5.46 14.94
N ASP A 145 2.63 -6.56 15.53
CA ASP A 145 3.23 -7.13 16.73
C ASP A 145 4.60 -7.77 16.47
N GLU A 146 4.81 -8.41 15.33
CA GLU A 146 6.07 -9.13 15.07
C GLU A 146 7.09 -8.31 14.26
N VAL A 147 6.67 -7.21 13.62
CA VAL A 147 7.54 -6.43 12.73
C VAL A 147 7.57 -4.95 13.11
N VAL A 148 6.41 -4.28 13.06
CA VAL A 148 6.35 -2.80 13.17
C VAL A 148 6.83 -2.32 14.54
N ARG A 149 6.36 -2.94 15.63
CA ARG A 149 6.71 -2.49 17.00
C ARG A 149 8.17 -2.75 17.39
N HIS A 150 8.88 -3.58 16.63
CA HIS A 150 10.27 -3.94 16.88
C HIS A 150 11.26 -3.14 16.02
N SER A 151 10.79 -2.23 15.17
CA SER A 151 11.63 -1.35 14.36
C SER A 151 11.49 0.12 14.74
N GLU A 152 12.62 0.77 14.97
CA GLU A 152 12.69 2.22 15.21
C GLU A 152 12.34 3.03 13.94
N ARG A 153 12.52 2.46 12.75
CA ARG A 153 12.21 3.11 11.46
C ARG A 153 10.73 3.09 11.12
N CYS A 154 9.99 2.17 11.72
CA CYS A 154 8.56 2.02 11.50
C CYS A 154 7.71 3.09 12.19
N PHE A 155 8.25 3.82 13.17
CA PHE A 155 7.51 4.79 13.99
C PHE A 155 6.22 4.17 14.54
N ALA A 156 6.32 3.04 15.24
CA ALA A 156 5.16 2.25 15.69
C ALA A 156 4.07 3.07 16.42
N HIS A 157 4.47 4.11 17.16
CA HIS A 157 3.57 5.05 17.84
C HIS A 157 2.64 5.84 16.91
N THR A 158 2.91 5.87 15.60
CA THR A 158 2.07 6.51 14.57
C THR A 158 1.00 5.60 14.00
N TYR A 159 1.02 4.31 14.35
CA TYR A 159 -0.05 3.38 14.04
C TYR A 159 -1.11 3.44 15.14
N ARG A 160 -2.38 3.40 14.74
CA ARG A 160 -3.52 3.28 15.66
C ARG A 160 -4.30 1.99 15.40
N PRO A 161 -4.75 1.28 16.43
CA PRO A 161 -5.54 0.07 16.25
C PRO A 161 -6.94 0.43 15.75
N VAL A 162 -7.50 -0.44 14.91
CA VAL A 162 -8.88 -0.37 14.42
C VAL A 162 -9.49 -1.78 14.38
N GLY A 163 -10.80 -1.86 14.54
CA GLY A 163 -11.55 -3.07 14.27
C GLY A 163 -11.78 -3.23 12.76
N THR A 164 -11.80 -4.46 12.27
CA THR A 164 -12.19 -4.79 10.90
C THR A 164 -13.05 -6.04 10.92
N ALA A 165 -13.75 -6.34 9.81
CA ALA A 165 -14.47 -7.60 9.66
C ALA A 165 -13.56 -8.85 9.77
N GLY A 166 -12.24 -8.68 9.62
CA GLY A 166 -11.23 -9.74 9.76
C GLY A 166 -10.51 -9.77 11.12
N GLY A 167 -10.93 -8.95 12.09
CA GLY A 167 -10.26 -8.80 13.39
C GLY A 167 -9.55 -7.45 13.53
N LYS A 168 -8.55 -7.38 14.40
CA LYS A 168 -7.79 -6.16 14.67
C LYS A 168 -6.78 -5.85 13.57
N ALA A 169 -6.68 -4.58 13.22
CA ALA A 169 -5.68 -4.05 12.29
C ALA A 169 -5.06 -2.78 12.87
N TRP A 170 -3.95 -2.35 12.28
CA TRP A 170 -3.24 -1.14 12.67
C TRP A 170 -3.11 -0.23 11.46
N ILE A 171 -3.60 1.01 11.59
CA ILE A 171 -3.58 1.97 10.48
C ILE A 171 -2.62 3.12 10.74
N ARG A 172 -1.89 3.51 9.69
CA ARG A 172 -1.02 4.69 9.66
C ARG A 172 -1.28 5.51 8.40
N LEU A 173 -1.30 6.83 8.54
CA LEU A 173 -1.39 7.76 7.42
C LEU A 173 -0.04 8.42 7.16
N ILE A 174 0.32 8.57 5.89
CA ILE A 174 1.58 9.16 5.46
C ILE A 174 1.29 10.32 4.52
N ALA A 175 1.60 11.53 4.99
CA ALA A 175 1.54 12.74 4.20
C ALA A 175 2.64 12.76 3.13
N ALA A 176 2.41 13.48 2.04
CA ALA A 176 3.49 13.79 1.11
C ALA A 176 4.64 14.47 1.86
N PRO A 177 5.91 14.11 1.60
CA PRO A 177 7.04 14.77 2.23
C PRO A 177 6.97 16.28 1.99
N ARG A 178 6.93 17.06 3.07
CA ARG A 178 7.14 18.51 2.98
C ARG A 178 8.60 18.72 2.62
N ARG A 179 8.89 19.38 1.49
CA ARG A 179 10.25 19.76 1.10
C ARG A 179 10.99 20.36 2.30
N ARG A 180 12.16 19.82 2.65
CA ARG A 180 13.19 20.65 3.29
C ARG A 180 13.47 21.79 2.32
N ARG A 181 13.26 23.04 2.74
CA ARG A 181 13.78 24.19 2.00
C ARG A 181 15.29 24.00 1.95
N ALA A 182 15.86 23.95 0.74
CA ALA A 182 17.29 24.17 0.60
C ALA A 182 17.56 25.57 1.13
N SER A 183 18.29 25.64 2.23
CA SER A 183 18.91 26.85 2.77
C SER A 183 20.08 27.26 1.90
#